data_AF-A0A7W4GAQ5-F1
#
_entry.id   AF-A0A7W4GAQ5-F1
#
_cell.length_a   1.000
_cell.length_b   1.000
_cell.length_c   1.000
_cell.angle_alpha   90.00
_cell.angle_beta   90.00
_cell.angle_gamma   90.00
#
_symmetry.space_group_name_H-M   'P 1'
#
loop_
_entity.id
_entity.type
_entity.pdbx_description
1 polymer ?
#
loop_
_entity_poly.entity_id
_entity_poly.type
_entity_poly.pdbx_seq_one_letter_code
_entity_poly.pdbx_strand_id
1 'polypeptide(L)'
;MTPIKIFSLQQHKSKYEDRPLKSYLYVCGDKTELQVSGYEIEKQFELADYYLLLLNWDCLFEEGCEVVILNKQIKLVATYSFTPFYNSFLLTDFNELSNNCYELIFNQFERFELTINYPKKHLLSKVIKVRKFT
;
A
#
# COMPACT_ATOMS: atom_id res chain seq x y z
N MET A 1 10.94 5.96 10.22
CA MET A 1 10.64 5.43 8.87
C MET A 1 11.62 6.02 7.83
N THR A 2 12.07 5.26 6.83
CA THR A 2 12.98 5.77 5.78
C THR A 2 12.35 5.65 4.40
N PRO A 3 12.16 6.76 3.64
CA PRO A 3 11.72 6.68 2.25
C PRO A 3 12.75 5.95 1.38
N ILE A 4 12.28 5.07 0.49
CA ILE A 4 13.13 4.30 -0.42
C ILE A 4 12.60 4.40 -1.86
N LYS A 5 13.34 3.84 -2.83
CA LYS A 5 12.89 3.75 -4.23
C LYS A 5 13.43 2.49 -4.91
N ILE A 6 13.29 1.35 -4.24
CA ILE A 6 13.81 0.06 -4.72
C ILE A 6 12.71 -0.82 -5.31
N PHE A 7 11.45 -0.59 -4.94
CA PHE A 7 10.31 -1.33 -5.46
C PHE A 7 9.73 -0.66 -6.70
N SER A 8 9.30 -1.47 -7.65
CA SER A 8 8.48 -1.04 -8.81
C SER A 8 7.47 -2.12 -9.18
N LEU A 9 6.46 -1.75 -9.96
CA LEU A 9 5.41 -2.67 -10.45
C LEU A 9 5.55 -2.92 -11.95
N GLN A 10 5.09 -4.10 -12.36
CA GLN A 10 4.88 -4.43 -13.76
C GLN A 10 4.07 -3.34 -14.47
N GLN A 11 4.59 -2.87 -15.59
CA GLN A 11 3.91 -1.89 -16.43
C GLN A 11 2.91 -2.59 -17.36
N HIS A 12 1.68 -2.08 -17.42
CA HIS A 12 0.63 -2.61 -18.29
C HIS A 12 0.36 -1.65 -19.45
N LYS A 13 0.66 -2.11 -20.68
CA LYS A 13 0.47 -1.33 -21.92
C LYS A 13 -0.91 -1.50 -22.55
N SER A 14 -1.74 -2.41 -22.03
CA SER A 14 -3.10 -2.63 -22.48
C SER A 14 -4.04 -1.49 -22.05
N LYS A 15 -5.22 -1.43 -22.66
CA LYS A 15 -6.31 -0.55 -22.22
C LYS A 15 -6.66 -0.88 -20.78
N TYR A 16 -7.11 0.13 -20.02
CA TYR A 16 -7.44 -0.02 -18.60
C TYR A 16 -8.36 -1.22 -18.32
N GLU A 17 -9.42 -1.38 -19.12
CA GLU A 17 -10.41 -2.47 -19.00
C GLU A 17 -9.81 -3.88 -19.14
N ASP A 18 -8.67 -3.99 -19.83
CA ASP A 18 -7.98 -5.26 -20.09
C ASP A 18 -6.79 -5.48 -19.14
N ARG A 19 -6.50 -4.54 -18.22
CA ARG A 19 -5.38 -4.68 -17.28
C ARG A 19 -5.72 -5.72 -16.21
N PRO A 20 -4.79 -6.62 -15.87
CA PRO A 20 -5.02 -7.59 -14.81
C PRO A 20 -5.06 -6.88 -13.45
N LEU A 21 -5.90 -7.34 -12.52
CA LEU A 21 -6.03 -6.71 -11.19
C LEU A 21 -4.76 -6.75 -10.33
N LYS A 22 -3.72 -7.48 -10.76
CA LYS A 22 -2.46 -7.62 -10.02
C LYS A 22 -1.28 -7.40 -10.93
N SER A 23 -0.24 -6.81 -10.35
CA SER A 23 1.03 -6.51 -11.00
C SER A 23 2.15 -7.27 -10.31
N TYR A 24 3.10 -7.82 -11.08
CA TYR A 24 4.34 -8.35 -10.48
C TYR A 24 5.11 -7.24 -9.78
N LEU A 25 5.64 -7.53 -8.60
CA LEU A 25 6.55 -6.67 -7.88
C LEU A 25 7.98 -6.92 -8.34
N TYR A 26 8.74 -5.84 -8.48
CA TYR A 26 10.16 -5.86 -8.80
C TYR A 26 10.95 -5.23 -7.63
N VAL A 27 12.17 -5.72 -7.40
CA VAL A 27 13.10 -5.17 -6.40
C VAL A 27 14.42 -4.86 -7.08
N CYS A 28 14.84 -3.61 -7.03
CA CYS A 28 16.03 -3.11 -7.72
C CYS A 28 16.05 -3.44 -9.23
N GLY A 29 14.87 -3.57 -9.86
CA GLY A 29 14.73 -3.94 -11.27
C GLY A 29 14.57 -5.44 -11.53
N ASP A 30 14.80 -6.30 -10.54
CA ASP A 30 14.63 -7.75 -10.68
C ASP A 30 13.19 -8.17 -10.38
N LYS A 31 12.62 -9.00 -11.27
CA LYS A 31 11.26 -9.50 -11.13
C LYS A 31 11.17 -10.49 -9.97
N THR A 32 10.20 -10.30 -9.08
CA THR A 32 9.84 -11.27 -8.05
C THR A 32 8.67 -12.16 -8.49
N GLU A 33 8.41 -13.23 -7.75
CA GLU A 33 7.20 -14.05 -7.92
C GLU A 33 5.96 -13.41 -7.27
N LEU A 34 6.14 -12.33 -6.49
CA LEU A 34 5.06 -11.69 -5.78
C LEU A 34 4.23 -10.82 -6.72
N GLN A 35 2.90 -10.95 -6.63
CA GLN A 35 1.95 -10.07 -7.28
C GLN A 35 1.13 -9.31 -6.24
N VAL A 36 0.96 -8.01 -6.45
CA VAL A 36 0.18 -7.12 -5.58
C VAL A 36 -0.90 -6.40 -6.38
N SER A 37 -1.97 -6.01 -5.72
CA SER A 37 -3.04 -5.18 -6.30
C SER A 37 -2.53 -3.76 -6.60
N GLY A 38 -3.02 -3.13 -7.65
CA GLY A 38 -2.59 -1.79 -8.07
C GLY A 38 -1.58 -1.77 -9.23
N TYR A 39 -1.35 -0.58 -9.78
CA TYR A 39 -0.54 -0.35 -10.98
C TYR A 39 0.65 0.58 -10.74
N GLU A 40 0.58 1.50 -9.78
CA GLU A 40 1.67 2.41 -9.43
C GLU A 40 1.99 2.38 -7.95
N ILE A 41 3.27 2.56 -7.60
CA ILE A 41 3.72 2.78 -6.23
C ILE A 41 3.83 4.28 -5.98
N GLU A 42 2.93 4.85 -5.18
CA GLU A 42 2.97 6.27 -4.83
C GLU A 42 4.04 6.57 -3.78
N LYS A 43 4.10 5.73 -2.74
CA LYS A 43 5.07 5.86 -1.65
C LYS A 43 5.56 4.49 -1.22
N GLN A 44 6.83 4.42 -0.85
CA GLN A 44 7.45 3.21 -0.33
C GLN A 44 8.44 3.57 0.77
N PHE A 45 8.40 2.79 1.85
CA PHE A 45 9.21 3.04 3.03
C PHE A 45 9.84 1.75 3.54
N GLU A 46 11.07 1.90 4.02
CA GLU A 46 11.75 0.92 4.84
C GLU A 46 11.54 1.23 6.33
N LEU A 47 11.16 0.20 7.08
CA LEU A 47 11.09 0.21 8.54
C LEU A 47 11.95 -0.90 9.12
N ALA A 48 12.08 -0.97 10.45
CA ALA A 48 12.96 -1.96 11.09
C ALA A 48 12.60 -3.40 10.68
N ASP A 49 11.31 -3.75 10.69
CA ASP A 49 10.86 -5.13 10.51
C ASP A 49 10.15 -5.40 9.18
N TYR A 50 9.75 -4.36 8.45
CA TYR A 50 8.95 -4.49 7.24
C TYR A 50 9.20 -3.37 6.23
N TYR A 51 8.68 -3.57 5.03
CA TYR A 51 8.48 -2.55 4.01
C TYR A 51 7.00 -2.21 3.92
N LEU A 52 6.70 -0.92 3.78
CA LEU A 52 5.37 -0.39 3.56
C LEU A 52 5.31 0.19 2.15
N LEU A 53 4.39 -0.31 1.33
CA LEU A 53 4.10 0.25 0.01
C LEU A 53 2.67 0.80 0.02
N LEU A 54 2.49 1.99 -0.51
CA LEU A 54 1.19 2.60 -0.81
C LEU A 54 1.06 2.64 -2.32
N LEU A 55 0.08 1.91 -2.83
CA LEU A 55 -0.15 1.73 -4.26
C LEU A 55 -1.46 2.38 -4.67
N ASN A 56 -1.56 2.77 -5.93
CA ASN A 56 -2.82 3.22 -6.52
C ASN A 56 -3.18 2.36 -7.75
N TRP A 57 -4.41 2.54 -8.21
CA TRP A 57 -4.98 1.83 -9.36
C TRP A 57 -4.92 2.62 -10.68
N ASP A 58 -4.19 3.74 -10.76
CA ASP A 58 -4.02 4.56 -11.97
C ASP A 58 -5.31 4.67 -12.82
N CYS A 59 -6.43 5.01 -12.16
CA CYS A 59 -7.76 5.00 -12.77
C CYS A 59 -8.39 6.38 -12.69
N LEU A 60 -8.92 6.84 -13.83
CA LEU A 60 -9.71 8.06 -13.88
C LEU A 60 -11.03 7.79 -13.12
N PHE A 61 -11.32 8.59 -12.08
CA PHE A 61 -12.59 8.69 -11.34
C PHE A 61 -12.91 7.68 -10.21
N GLU A 62 -12.23 6.54 -10.12
CA GLU A 62 -12.44 5.54 -9.04
C GLU A 62 -11.13 5.21 -8.31
N GLU A 63 -10.37 6.23 -7.94
CA GLU A 63 -9.03 6.06 -7.37
C GLU A 63 -9.09 5.22 -6.10
N GLY A 64 -8.42 4.08 -6.09
CA GLY A 64 -8.25 3.24 -4.91
C GLY A 64 -6.83 3.32 -4.40
N CYS A 65 -6.64 3.11 -3.10
CA CYS A 65 -5.33 3.00 -2.48
C CYS A 65 -5.15 1.62 -1.85
N GLU A 66 -4.03 0.95 -2.12
CA GLU A 66 -3.65 -0.32 -1.52
C GLU A 66 -2.48 -0.11 -0.56
N VAL A 67 -2.67 -0.55 0.69
CA VAL A 67 -1.59 -0.67 1.67
C VAL A 67 -1.02 -2.07 1.57
N VAL A 68 0.27 -2.19 1.31
CA VAL A 68 0.97 -3.48 1.23
C VAL A 68 2.10 -3.52 2.25
N ILE A 69 2.12 -4.58 3.06
CA ILE A 69 3.17 -4.84 4.05
C ILE A 69 3.96 -6.07 3.63
N LEU A 70 5.27 -5.89 3.43
CA LEU A 70 6.21 -6.97 3.14
C LEU A 70 7.17 -7.13 4.32
N ASN A 71 7.58 -8.36 4.64
CA ASN A 71 8.68 -8.53 5.58
C ASN A 71 10.03 -8.24 4.92
N LYS A 72 11.12 -8.29 5.70
CA LYS A 72 12.50 -8.09 5.20
C LYS A 72 12.98 -9.11 4.17
N GLN A 73 12.27 -10.24 4.02
CA GLN A 73 12.52 -11.25 2.99
C GLN A 73 11.58 -11.08 1.79
N ILE A 74 10.93 -9.91 1.64
CA ILE A 74 10.04 -9.56 0.52
C ILE A 74 8.82 -10.49 0.43
N LYS A 75 8.44 -11.15 1.52
CA LYS A 75 7.20 -11.94 1.60
C LYS A 75 6.04 -11.04 1.96
N LEU A 76 4.91 -11.23 1.28
CA LEU A 76 3.67 -10.54 1.62
C LEU A 76 3.17 -10.95 2.99
N VAL A 77 2.99 -9.96 3.87
CA VAL A 77 2.52 -10.16 5.25
C VAL A 77 1.06 -9.75 5.40
N ALA A 78 0.67 -8.65 4.77
CA ALA A 78 -0.71 -8.16 4.79
C ALA A 78 -0.97 -7.15 3.68
N THR A 79 -2.24 -7.03 3.30
CA THR A 79 -2.75 -5.95 2.46
C THR A 79 -4.01 -5.34 3.07
N TYR A 80 -4.29 -4.08 2.73
CA TYR A 80 -5.56 -3.44 3.01
C TYR A 80 -5.93 -2.52 1.85
N SER A 81 -7.15 -2.68 1.36
CA SER A 81 -7.66 -1.97 0.19
C SER A 81 -8.62 -0.85 0.64
N PHE A 82 -8.29 0.38 0.31
CA PHE A 82 -9.22 1.51 0.33
C PHE A 82 -9.95 1.53 -1.01
N THR A 83 -11.02 0.74 -1.11
CA THR A 83 -11.86 0.63 -2.32
C THR A 83 -13.30 0.95 -1.98
N PRO A 84 -13.89 2.02 -2.53
CA PRO A 84 -15.30 2.30 -2.37
C PRO A 84 -16.15 1.69 -3.48
N PHE A 85 -17.44 1.51 -3.16
CA PHE A 85 -18.49 1.80 -4.12
C PHE A 85 -18.71 3.33 -4.07
N TYR A 86 -18.50 4.04 -5.17
CA TYR A 86 -18.83 5.48 -5.37
C TYR A 86 -17.96 6.56 -4.70
N ASN A 87 -16.82 6.23 -4.09
CA ASN A 87 -15.82 7.23 -3.64
C ASN A 87 -14.47 6.98 -4.32
N SER A 88 -13.64 8.02 -4.41
CA SER A 88 -12.22 7.92 -4.73
C SER A 88 -11.40 8.13 -3.46
N PHE A 89 -10.23 7.52 -3.35
CA PHE A 89 -9.24 7.68 -2.28
C PHE A 89 -7.89 8.06 -2.88
N LEU A 90 -7.78 9.31 -3.33
CA LEU A 90 -6.52 9.89 -3.79
C LEU A 90 -5.63 10.21 -2.59
N LEU A 91 -4.52 9.50 -2.41
CA LEU A 91 -3.61 9.76 -1.31
C LEU A 91 -2.95 11.13 -1.51
N THR A 92 -3.34 12.09 -0.66
CA THR A 92 -2.78 13.43 -0.69
C THR A 92 -1.56 13.55 0.22
N ASP A 93 -1.63 12.92 1.40
CA ASP A 93 -0.54 12.98 2.36
C ASP A 93 -0.42 11.70 3.20
N PHE A 94 0.78 11.50 3.76
CA PHE A 94 1.11 10.35 4.58
C PHE A 94 2.09 10.73 5.68
N ASN A 95 1.64 10.68 6.93
CA ASN A 95 2.39 11.17 8.09
C ASN A 95 2.62 10.05 9.12
N GLU A 96 3.81 10.01 9.71
CA GLU A 96 4.11 9.14 10.85
C GLU A 96 3.62 9.82 12.14
N LEU A 97 2.65 9.20 12.83
CA LEU A 97 2.09 9.70 14.10
C LEU A 97 2.90 9.19 15.28
N SER A 98 3.24 7.89 15.25
CA SER A 98 4.10 7.22 16.21
C SER A 98 4.63 5.93 15.60
N ASN A 99 5.41 5.16 16.36
CA ASN A 99 6.01 3.92 15.84
C ASN A 99 4.93 2.96 15.32
N ASN A 100 5.03 2.61 14.03
CA ASN A 100 4.08 1.77 13.30
C ASN A 100 2.63 2.31 13.27
N CYS A 101 2.43 3.61 13.49
CA CYS A 101 1.14 4.28 13.40
C CYS A 101 1.23 5.50 12.48
N TYR A 102 0.34 5.56 11.50
CA TYR A 102 0.40 6.55 10.42
C TYR A 102 -0.95 7.19 10.18
N GLU A 103 -0.94 8.42 9.71
CA GLU A 103 -2.10 9.10 9.15
C GLU A 103 -2.04 9.01 7.63
N LEU A 104 -3.11 8.52 7.01
CA LEU A 104 -3.37 8.63 5.58
C LEU A 104 -4.40 9.74 5.39
N ILE A 105 -4.07 10.72 4.54
CA ILE A 105 -5.00 11.79 4.16
C ILE A 105 -5.37 11.58 2.71
N PHE A 106 -6.65 11.31 2.46
CA PHE A 106 -7.23 11.17 1.14
C PHE A 106 -8.06 12.39 0.76
N ASN A 107 -8.01 12.77 -0.52
CA ASN A 107 -8.79 13.88 -1.08
C ASN A 107 -8.72 15.16 -0.22
N GLN A 108 -7.56 15.46 0.38
CA GLN A 108 -7.31 16.57 1.33
C GLN A 108 -8.07 16.55 2.67
N PHE A 109 -9.18 15.82 2.81
CA PHE A 109 -10.07 15.93 3.99
C PHE A 109 -10.29 14.61 4.72
N GLU A 110 -10.25 13.47 4.02
CA GLU A 110 -10.56 12.18 4.63
C GLU A 110 -9.32 11.61 5.30
N ARG A 111 -9.37 11.52 6.63
CA ARG A 111 -8.21 11.09 7.41
C ARG A 111 -8.45 9.71 8.01
N PHE A 112 -7.44 8.85 7.91
CA PHE A 112 -7.45 7.52 8.49
C PHE A 112 -6.17 7.27 9.27
N GLU A 113 -6.31 6.65 10.44
CA GLU A 113 -5.21 6.07 11.18
C GLU A 113 -4.95 4.65 10.67
N LEU A 114 -3.71 4.37 10.30
CA LEU A 114 -3.18 3.06 9.93
C LEU A 114 -2.20 2.58 10.99
N THR A 115 -2.53 1.48 11.65
CA THR A 115 -1.63 0.81 12.60
C THR A 115 -1.11 -0.50 12.03
N ILE A 116 0.21 -0.67 12.06
CA ILE A 116 0.88 -1.90 11.63
C ILE A 116 1.40 -2.68 12.85
N ASN A 117 0.83 -3.86 13.06
CA ASN A 117 1.18 -4.77 14.16
C ASN A 117 2.06 -5.89 13.63
N TYR A 118 3.28 -5.54 13.18
CA TYR A 118 4.27 -6.50 12.69
C TYR A 118 5.65 -6.22 13.31
N PRO A 119 6.39 -7.25 13.76
CA PRO A 119 6.03 -8.67 13.81
C PRO A 119 4.82 -8.94 14.72
N LYS A 120 4.03 -9.97 14.39
CA LYS A 120 2.84 -10.30 15.18
C LYS A 120 3.25 -10.77 16.58
N LYS A 121 2.68 -10.15 17.62
CA LYS A 121 2.82 -10.63 19.01
C LYS A 121 1.97 -11.88 19.28
N HIS A 122 0.83 -12.01 18.59
CA HIS A 122 -0.06 -13.17 18.68
C HIS A 122 -0.48 -13.63 17.27
N LEU A 123 -0.61 -14.94 17.09
CA LEU A 123 -0.88 -15.57 15.79
C LEU A 123 -2.14 -15.01 15.09
N LEU A 124 -3.20 -14.77 15.87
CA LEU A 124 -4.50 -14.31 15.39
C LEU A 124 -4.62 -12.78 15.25
N SER A 125 -3.61 -12.01 15.66
CA SER A 125 -3.66 -10.56 15.53
C SER A 125 -3.63 -10.14 14.06
N LYS A 126 -4.53 -9.23 13.68
CA LYS A 126 -4.47 -8.53 12.40
C LYS A 126 -3.20 -7.69 12.34
N VAL A 127 -2.49 -7.77 11.22
CA VAL A 127 -1.30 -6.94 10.97
C VAL A 127 -1.73 -5.50 10.75
N ILE A 128 -2.64 -5.28 9.80
CA ILE A 128 -3.16 -3.95 9.50
C ILE A 128 -4.44 -3.71 10.30
N LYS A 129 -4.50 -2.56 10.96
CA LYS A 129 -5.74 -1.97 11.49
C LYS A 129 -5.89 -0.58 10.89
N VAL A 130 -7.11 -0.27 10.46
CA VAL A 130 -7.46 1.04 9.91
C VAL A 130 -8.65 1.59 10.67
N ARG A 131 -8.60 2.88 11.00
CA ARG A 131 -9.68 3.60 11.68
C ARG A 131 -9.85 4.97 11.01
N LYS A 132 -11.08 5.35 10.66
CA LYS A 132 -11.36 6.72 10.21
C LYS A 132 -11.30 7.67 11.40
N PHE A 133 -10.63 8.82 11.27
CA PHE A 133 -10.76 9.88 12.26
C PHE A 133 -12.19 10.42 12.21
N THR A 134 -12.86 10.48 13.36
CA THR A 134 -14.18 11.10 13.53
C THR A 134 -14.11 12.61 13.49
#